data_AF-A0A0B8ZS81-F1
#
_entry.id   AF-A0A0B8ZS81-F1
#
_cell.length_a   1.000
_cell.length_b   1.000
_cell.length_c   1.000
_cell.angle_alpha   90.00
_cell.angle_beta   90.00
_cell.angle_gamma   90.00
#
_symmetry.space_group_name_H-M   'P 1'
#
loop_
_entity.id
_entity.type
_entity.pdbx_description
1 polymer ?
#
loop_
_entity_poly.entity_id
_entity_poly.type
_entity_poly.pdbx_seq_one_letter_code
_entity_poly.pdbx_strand_id
1 'polypeptide(L)'
;MNLKNALAGLTAISLVLQPITAFAADQPTPAPTAPVPAAPIPNGKAPAGPSAFVRCDGFPNKASTLGTVARLVAITAVIGLLLPPREGYDPKKRANGVDGIKACDEALSGPEPAKDGGRRIELIFGRAIHRMEMQDWDRAIADIRSVTTDQPDLTATLAYKQSLGLTAIELQAMALTGKGDYAGAHALGLELANQAPFDIKAQLSAMQYLAIARAYGSAEAAVFDQAVRVYPLAVLERAAARAVDGRFLEAASDYKAFADLLGTVPKVRGYSSLARAAVAYRLGGNVAEGDRLMKLALAAAEADTAQGKTDSPVTATNEANDLYAIVVALDSGQGMRARTLFSARSRWPTINAGLVAGVARKLETVGTPAERANTPIPTAKEVLAAEETRIAAQINNTGDDNSDRFDTFRPAFAQTEFAKFAANVWKTDKSKYVTTPKTDIEYGEFVDTSRNGTGTPGTYALLLHLALLTKARGHSHFMLMPAQTSLYRARFRTGTPGDGKVFAEMAFEPEAVIASLAPLIPQPLKK
;
A
#
# COMPACT_ATOMS: atom_id res chain seq x y z
N MET A 1 6.52 -5.27 -2.14
CA MET A 1 6.05 -3.95 -1.78
C MET A 1 5.94 -4.00 -0.28
N ASN A 2 7.04 -3.69 0.39
CA ASN A 2 7.00 -3.29 1.79
C ASN A 2 5.99 -2.12 1.91
N LEU A 3 5.31 -1.96 3.06
CA LEU A 3 4.34 -0.88 3.25
C LEU A 3 4.93 0.48 2.84
N LYS A 4 6.26 0.65 3.01
CA LYS A 4 7.06 1.78 2.53
C LYS A 4 6.94 2.06 1.02
N ASN A 5 6.96 1.04 0.15
CA ASN A 5 6.91 1.21 -1.30
C ASN A 5 5.45 1.41 -1.77
N ALA A 6 4.49 0.81 -1.07
CA ALA A 6 3.05 1.09 -1.27
C ALA A 6 2.71 2.54 -0.92
N LEU A 7 3.34 3.04 0.15
CA LEU A 7 3.26 4.41 0.65
C LEU A 7 3.96 5.42 -0.26
N ALA A 8 5.07 5.03 -0.91
CA ALA A 8 5.71 5.87 -1.93
C ALA A 8 4.82 6.05 -3.18
N GLY A 9 3.92 5.09 -3.42
CA GLY A 9 2.84 5.05 -4.43
C GLY A 9 1.76 6.11 -4.28
N LEU A 10 1.44 6.45 -3.03
CA LEU A 10 0.45 7.46 -2.69
C LEU A 10 1.05 8.83 -3.02
N THR A 11 0.24 9.77 -3.51
CA THR A 11 0.70 11.14 -3.79
C THR A 11 1.63 11.60 -2.67
N ALA A 12 2.80 12.16 -3.02
CA ALA A 12 3.90 12.49 -2.11
C ALA A 12 3.49 13.52 -1.03
N ILE A 13 2.60 13.12 -0.14
CA ILE A 13 2.34 13.72 1.14
C ILE A 13 3.45 13.15 1.99
N SER A 14 4.55 13.89 2.08
CA SER A 14 5.62 13.67 3.05
C SER A 14 5.09 13.83 4.47
N LEU A 15 4.23 12.93 4.92
CA LEU A 15 4.02 12.65 6.32
C LEU A 15 5.22 11.78 6.73
N VAL A 16 6.25 12.45 7.27
CA VAL A 16 7.35 11.78 7.94
C VAL A 16 6.75 11.04 9.15
N LEU A 17 6.44 9.76 8.96
CA LEU A 17 6.37 8.79 10.05
C LEU A 17 7.80 8.70 10.61
N GLN A 18 8.07 9.46 11.68
CA GLN A 18 9.33 9.31 12.41
C GLN A 18 9.46 7.86 12.89
N PRO A 19 10.58 7.18 12.64
CA PRO A 19 10.82 5.86 13.21
C PRO A 19 11.02 5.99 14.71
N ILE A 20 10.16 5.35 15.50
CA ILE A 20 10.47 5.04 16.90
C ILE A 20 11.56 3.97 16.86
N THR A 21 12.76 4.33 17.33
CA THR A 21 13.95 3.49 17.35
C THR A 21 13.73 2.20 18.14
N ALA A 22 14.17 1.07 17.58
CA ALA A 22 14.14 -0.24 18.23
C ALA A 22 15.33 -0.37 19.21
N PHE A 23 15.05 -0.87 20.41
CA PHE A 23 16.04 -1.24 21.42
C PHE A 23 16.83 -2.49 20.96
N ALA A 24 18.16 -2.40 20.94
CA ALA A 24 19.07 -3.53 20.75
C ALA A 24 19.41 -4.16 22.11
N ALA A 25 19.48 -5.49 22.18
CA ALA A 25 20.00 -6.22 23.33
C ALA A 25 21.20 -7.06 22.88
N ASP A 26 22.37 -6.74 23.45
CA ASP A 26 23.63 -7.47 23.34
C ASP A 26 23.59 -8.79 24.12
N GLN A 27 24.13 -9.87 23.56
CA GLN A 27 24.66 -11.00 24.33
C GLN A 27 25.91 -11.60 23.66
N PRO A 28 26.87 -12.15 24.43
CA PRO A 28 28.25 -12.40 24.01
C PRO A 28 28.51 -13.82 23.49
N THR A 29 29.52 -13.94 22.62
CA THR A 29 30.05 -15.17 22.00
C THR A 29 31.05 -15.91 22.90
N PRO A 30 31.03 -17.26 22.99
CA PRO A 30 32.16 -18.05 23.49
C PRO A 30 33.03 -18.64 22.37
N ALA A 31 34.29 -18.91 22.73
CA ALA A 31 35.44 -19.28 21.89
C ALA A 31 35.42 -20.75 21.37
N PRO A 32 36.25 -21.11 20.35
CA PRO A 32 36.15 -22.39 19.63
C PRO A 32 37.07 -23.49 20.19
N THR A 33 36.67 -24.75 20.07
CA THR A 33 37.51 -25.95 20.28
C THR A 33 37.79 -26.69 18.98
N ALA A 34 38.96 -27.35 18.94
CA ALA A 34 39.64 -27.91 17.75
C ALA A 34 38.99 -29.19 17.15
N PRO A 35 39.29 -29.54 15.87
CA PRO A 35 38.56 -30.56 15.12
C PRO A 35 39.17 -31.98 15.20
N VAL A 36 38.32 -32.99 15.01
CA VAL A 36 38.68 -34.41 14.81
C VAL A 36 38.57 -34.75 13.31
N PRO A 37 39.44 -35.61 12.70
CA PRO A 37 39.48 -35.80 11.25
C PRO A 37 38.31 -36.66 10.74
N ALA A 38 37.74 -36.27 9.60
CA ALA A 38 36.68 -36.97 8.89
C ALA A 38 37.20 -38.01 7.89
N ALA A 39 36.44 -39.10 7.71
CA ALA A 39 36.58 -40.04 6.59
C ALA A 39 35.84 -39.51 5.33
N PRO A 40 36.28 -39.86 4.10
CA PRO A 40 35.85 -39.17 2.87
C PRO A 40 34.48 -39.66 2.35
N ILE A 41 33.65 -38.73 1.88
CA ILE A 41 32.41 -38.96 1.13
C ILE A 41 32.54 -38.26 -0.25
N PRO A 42 31.96 -38.81 -1.34
CA PRO A 42 32.35 -38.50 -2.72
C PRO A 42 32.03 -37.06 -3.17
N ASN A 43 33.00 -36.45 -3.86
CA ASN A 43 32.95 -35.10 -4.42
C ASN A 43 32.01 -34.99 -5.63
N GLY A 44 30.81 -34.44 -5.43
CA GLY A 44 30.08 -33.73 -6.48
C GLY A 44 30.43 -32.24 -6.43
N LYS A 45 31.20 -31.75 -7.41
CA LYS A 45 31.62 -30.35 -7.50
C LYS A 45 30.39 -29.45 -7.72
N ALA A 46 30.06 -28.56 -6.79
CA ALA A 46 29.00 -27.56 -7.00
C ALA A 46 29.38 -26.68 -8.22
N PRO A 47 28.42 -26.34 -9.11
CA PRO A 47 28.71 -25.49 -10.26
C PRO A 47 29.25 -24.13 -9.80
N ALA A 48 30.23 -23.59 -10.55
CA ALA A 48 30.82 -22.29 -10.29
C ALA A 48 29.86 -21.18 -10.74
N GLY A 49 28.96 -20.74 -9.86
CA GLY A 49 28.05 -19.62 -10.10
C GLY A 49 26.68 -19.79 -9.42
N PRO A 50 25.86 -18.72 -9.36
CA PRO A 50 24.49 -18.83 -8.84
C PRO A 50 23.65 -19.77 -9.70
N SER A 51 22.75 -20.53 -9.06
CA SER A 51 21.84 -21.44 -9.76
C SER A 51 20.89 -20.69 -10.68
N ALA A 52 20.26 -21.42 -11.61
CA ALA A 52 19.20 -20.89 -12.46
C ALA A 52 18.05 -20.24 -11.65
N PHE A 53 17.78 -20.76 -10.44
CA PHE A 53 16.74 -20.24 -9.55
C PHE A 53 17.11 -18.86 -9.00
N VAL A 54 18.32 -18.72 -8.45
CA VAL A 54 18.81 -17.44 -7.93
C VAL A 54 19.01 -16.42 -9.05
N ARG A 55 19.46 -16.87 -10.23
CA ARG A 55 19.53 -16.02 -11.43
C ARG A 55 18.16 -15.58 -11.95
N CYS A 56 17.09 -16.35 -11.72
CA CYS A 56 15.73 -15.98 -12.08
C CYS A 56 15.15 -14.96 -11.09
N ASP A 57 14.90 -15.34 -9.83
CA ASP A 57 14.16 -14.49 -8.89
C ASP A 57 14.90 -14.20 -7.58
N GLY A 58 16.13 -14.69 -7.45
CA GLY A 58 16.96 -14.52 -6.26
C GLY A 58 16.73 -15.58 -5.19
N PHE A 59 15.74 -16.48 -5.35
CA PHE A 59 15.47 -17.55 -4.39
C PHE A 59 16.07 -18.90 -4.84
N PRO A 60 16.66 -19.68 -3.93
CA PRO A 60 17.17 -21.01 -4.28
C PRO A 60 16.02 -22.02 -4.50
N ASN A 61 16.28 -23.13 -5.21
CA ASN A 61 15.27 -24.13 -5.62
C ASN A 61 14.35 -24.61 -4.48
N LYS A 62 14.92 -24.89 -3.29
CA LYS A 62 14.18 -25.40 -2.11
C LYS A 62 13.66 -24.30 -1.17
N ALA A 63 13.77 -23.04 -1.56
CA ALA A 63 13.11 -21.92 -0.89
C ALA A 63 12.03 -21.36 -1.82
N SER A 64 10.81 -21.89 -1.68
CA SER A 64 9.64 -21.12 -2.04
C SER A 64 9.36 -20.10 -0.95
N THR A 65 8.62 -19.03 -1.26
CA THR A 65 8.16 -18.09 -0.23
C THR A 65 7.34 -18.78 0.89
N LEU A 66 6.78 -19.97 0.59
CA LEU A 66 6.17 -20.97 1.48
C LEU A 66 7.05 -21.39 2.67
N GLY A 67 8.38 -21.15 2.64
CA GLY A 67 9.31 -21.57 3.70
C GLY A 67 10.19 -20.47 4.31
N THR A 68 10.30 -19.29 3.70
CA THR A 68 11.44 -18.38 3.98
C THR A 68 11.25 -17.53 5.25
N VAL A 69 10.01 -17.22 5.67
CA VAL A 69 9.80 -16.43 6.91
C VAL A 69 10.01 -17.27 8.18
N ALA A 70 9.77 -18.59 8.13
CA ALA A 70 9.99 -19.48 9.28
C ALA A 70 11.39 -20.14 9.29
N ARG A 71 12.05 -20.29 8.14
CA ARG A 71 13.37 -20.95 8.06
C ARG A 71 14.56 -20.04 8.32
N LEU A 72 14.39 -18.71 8.28
CA LEU A 72 15.51 -17.79 8.53
C LEU A 72 16.00 -17.82 10.00
N VAL A 73 15.19 -18.32 10.94
CA VAL A 73 15.55 -18.41 12.37
C VAL A 73 15.90 -19.83 12.82
N ALA A 74 15.42 -20.87 12.12
CA ALA A 74 15.53 -22.26 12.59
C ALA A 74 16.70 -23.08 11.99
N ILE A 75 17.36 -22.61 10.91
CA ILE A 75 18.38 -23.40 10.20
C ILE A 75 19.82 -23.11 10.69
N THR A 76 20.03 -22.22 11.65
CA THR A 76 21.38 -21.92 12.16
C THR A 76 21.91 -22.89 13.24
N ALA A 77 21.07 -23.76 13.83
CA ALA A 77 21.49 -24.45 15.06
C ALA A 77 21.83 -25.97 14.96
N VAL A 78 21.37 -26.75 13.97
CA VAL A 78 21.50 -28.24 14.07
C VAL A 78 22.00 -28.97 12.80
N ILE A 79 22.03 -28.34 11.62
CA ILE A 79 22.42 -29.03 10.35
C ILE A 79 23.64 -28.34 9.71
N GLY A 80 24.62 -27.95 10.53
CA GLY A 80 25.79 -27.20 10.08
C GLY A 80 27.03 -28.01 9.71
N LEU A 81 27.09 -29.31 10.02
CA LEU A 81 28.38 -30.04 9.98
C LEU A 81 28.57 -31.09 8.89
N LEU A 82 27.55 -31.45 8.09
CA LEU A 82 27.66 -32.57 7.12
C LEU A 82 27.01 -32.35 5.75
N LEU A 83 26.53 -31.14 5.44
CA LEU A 83 25.97 -30.84 4.12
C LEU A 83 26.66 -29.60 3.53
N PRO A 84 26.99 -29.59 2.22
CA PRO A 84 27.52 -28.41 1.58
C PRO A 84 26.56 -27.22 1.78
N PRO A 85 27.09 -25.99 1.90
CA PRO A 85 26.28 -24.80 2.12
C PRO A 85 25.21 -24.73 1.03
N ARG A 86 23.94 -24.79 1.46
CA ARG A 86 22.81 -24.59 0.56
C ARG A 86 22.87 -23.16 0.07
N GLU A 87 22.69 -22.97 -1.23
CA GLU A 87 22.58 -21.65 -1.82
C GLU A 87 21.49 -20.85 -1.11
N GLY A 88 21.81 -19.61 -0.73
CA GLY A 88 20.93 -18.70 0.00
C GLY A 88 20.14 -17.78 -0.93
N TYR A 89 19.15 -17.09 -0.36
CA TYR A 89 18.46 -16.00 -1.05
C TYR A 89 19.44 -14.86 -1.35
N ASP A 90 19.52 -14.43 -2.61
CA ASP A 90 20.40 -13.36 -3.07
C ASP A 90 19.78 -12.60 -4.26
N PRO A 91 18.97 -11.55 -3.99
CA PRO A 91 18.28 -10.79 -5.05
C PRO A 91 19.24 -10.00 -5.93
N LYS A 92 20.48 -9.76 -5.49
CA LYS A 92 21.51 -9.05 -6.27
C LYS A 92 22.13 -9.91 -7.37
N LYS A 93 21.89 -11.22 -7.31
CA LYS A 93 22.37 -12.19 -8.32
C LYS A 93 21.32 -12.52 -9.38
N ARG A 94 20.15 -11.88 -9.34
CA ARG A 94 19.18 -11.97 -10.43
C ARG A 94 19.82 -11.45 -11.73
N ALA A 95 19.63 -12.21 -12.79
CA ALA A 95 19.87 -11.72 -14.14
C ALA A 95 18.71 -10.80 -14.55
N ASN A 96 18.91 -10.00 -15.60
CA ASN A 96 17.89 -9.09 -16.13
C ASN A 96 17.56 -9.44 -17.58
N GLY A 97 16.38 -9.02 -18.03
CA GLY A 97 15.93 -9.14 -19.42
C GLY A 97 16.05 -10.57 -19.97
N VAL A 98 16.70 -10.70 -21.13
CA VAL A 98 16.84 -11.99 -21.82
C VAL A 98 17.57 -13.05 -20.99
N ASP A 99 18.60 -12.66 -20.23
CA ASP A 99 19.34 -13.58 -19.38
C ASP A 99 18.51 -14.07 -18.18
N GLY A 100 17.66 -13.18 -17.63
CA GLY A 100 16.67 -13.54 -16.61
C GLY A 100 15.63 -14.54 -17.14
N ILE A 101 15.08 -14.28 -18.34
CA ILE A 101 14.15 -15.21 -19.00
C ILE A 101 14.79 -16.60 -19.16
N LYS A 102 16.02 -16.65 -19.67
CA LYS A 102 16.76 -17.90 -19.85
C LYS A 102 17.01 -18.63 -18.53
N ALA A 103 17.33 -17.90 -17.46
CA ALA A 103 17.51 -18.48 -16.14
C ALA A 103 16.20 -19.10 -15.62
N CYS A 104 15.07 -18.42 -15.79
CA CYS A 104 13.77 -18.97 -15.41
C CYS A 104 13.38 -20.21 -16.25
N ASP A 105 13.65 -20.22 -17.56
CA ASP A 105 13.41 -21.39 -18.42
C ASP A 105 14.26 -22.59 -18.00
N GLU A 106 15.52 -22.37 -17.64
CA GLU A 106 16.42 -23.39 -17.08
C GLU A 106 15.91 -23.91 -15.73
N ALA A 107 15.39 -23.04 -14.86
CA ALA A 107 14.80 -23.45 -13.58
C ALA A 107 13.47 -24.21 -13.72
N LEU A 108 12.70 -23.95 -14.80
CA LEU A 108 11.40 -24.58 -15.05
C LEU A 108 11.49 -25.93 -15.76
N SER A 109 12.47 -26.09 -16.66
CA SER A 109 12.57 -27.26 -17.56
C SER A 109 13.98 -27.85 -17.72
N GLY A 110 14.98 -27.29 -17.05
CA GLY A 110 16.37 -27.76 -17.13
C GLY A 110 16.60 -29.09 -16.39
N PRO A 111 17.87 -29.48 -16.18
CA PRO A 111 18.24 -30.76 -15.58
C PRO A 111 17.72 -30.96 -14.14
N GLU A 112 17.56 -29.87 -13.39
CA GLU A 112 17.01 -29.87 -12.03
C GLU A 112 15.78 -28.94 -11.94
N PRO A 113 14.64 -29.30 -12.53
CA PRO A 113 13.50 -28.40 -12.63
C PRO A 113 12.78 -28.25 -11.30
N ALA A 114 12.08 -27.12 -11.11
CA ALA A 114 11.14 -26.93 -10.01
C ALA A 114 10.06 -28.02 -10.02
N LYS A 115 9.99 -28.78 -8.91
CA LYS A 115 9.02 -29.89 -8.72
C LYS A 115 7.78 -29.48 -7.93
N ASP A 116 7.89 -28.45 -7.09
CA ASP A 116 6.78 -27.91 -6.30
C ASP A 116 5.94 -26.94 -7.16
N GLY A 117 4.63 -27.15 -7.22
CA GLY A 117 3.73 -26.34 -8.04
C GLY A 117 3.74 -24.85 -7.68
N GLY A 118 3.86 -24.52 -6.39
CA GLY A 118 3.98 -23.13 -5.93
C GLY A 118 5.28 -22.48 -6.43
N ARG A 119 6.41 -23.19 -6.29
CA ARG A 119 7.70 -22.72 -6.81
C ARG A 119 7.70 -22.55 -8.32
N ARG A 120 7.05 -23.45 -9.06
CA ARG A 120 6.88 -23.33 -10.52
C ARG A 120 6.14 -22.04 -10.88
N ILE A 121 5.04 -21.73 -10.20
CA ILE A 121 4.28 -20.48 -10.40
C ILE A 121 5.15 -19.25 -10.13
N GLU A 122 5.89 -19.23 -9.03
CA GLU A 122 6.81 -18.12 -8.70
C GLU A 122 7.84 -17.88 -9.82
N LEU A 123 8.42 -18.95 -10.38
CA LEU A 123 9.38 -18.86 -11.49
C LEU A 123 8.71 -18.38 -12.79
N ILE A 124 7.47 -18.79 -13.08
CA ILE A 124 6.71 -18.27 -14.22
C ILE A 124 6.46 -16.77 -14.05
N PHE A 125 6.11 -16.31 -12.84
CA PHE A 125 5.98 -14.89 -12.55
C PHE A 125 7.33 -14.15 -12.67
N GLY A 126 8.44 -14.77 -12.25
CA GLY A 126 9.78 -14.22 -12.44
C GLY A 126 10.11 -14.02 -13.92
N ARG A 127 9.79 -15.03 -14.76
CA ARG A 127 9.92 -14.92 -16.22
C ARG A 127 9.05 -13.80 -16.79
N ALA A 128 7.81 -13.66 -16.32
CA ALA A 128 6.93 -12.58 -16.74
C ALA A 128 7.49 -11.20 -16.38
N ILE A 129 8.08 -11.03 -15.19
CA ILE A 129 8.75 -9.78 -14.80
C ILE A 129 9.92 -9.47 -15.75
N HIS A 130 10.77 -10.45 -16.08
CA HIS A 130 11.86 -10.23 -17.04
C HIS A 130 11.36 -9.90 -18.46
N ARG A 131 10.20 -10.42 -18.87
CA ARG A 131 9.55 -9.98 -20.11
C ARG A 131 9.07 -8.53 -20.03
N MET A 132 8.52 -8.11 -18.89
CA MET A 132 8.16 -6.72 -18.63
C MET A 132 9.37 -5.78 -18.64
N GLU A 133 10.56 -6.24 -18.20
CA GLU A 133 11.82 -5.48 -18.32
C GLU A 133 12.17 -5.20 -19.78
N MET A 134 11.88 -6.16 -20.65
CA MET A 134 12.07 -6.05 -22.10
C MET A 134 10.88 -5.41 -22.83
N GLN A 135 9.87 -4.92 -22.10
CA GLN A 135 8.61 -4.41 -22.64
C GLN A 135 7.85 -5.42 -23.53
N ASP A 136 8.11 -6.72 -23.36
CA ASP A 136 7.39 -7.83 -24.01
C ASP A 136 6.11 -8.13 -23.23
N TRP A 137 5.20 -7.13 -23.19
CA TRP A 137 4.00 -7.13 -22.35
C TRP A 137 3.05 -8.28 -22.67
N ASP A 138 2.87 -8.59 -23.96
CA ASP A 138 1.94 -9.64 -24.39
C ASP A 138 2.40 -11.03 -23.92
N ARG A 139 3.71 -11.32 -24.01
CA ARG A 139 4.22 -12.60 -23.50
C ARG A 139 4.31 -12.63 -21.98
N ALA A 140 4.53 -11.50 -21.31
CA ALA A 140 4.41 -11.43 -19.84
C ALA A 140 3.00 -11.80 -19.38
N ILE A 141 1.97 -11.24 -20.02
CA ILE A 141 0.56 -11.56 -19.74
C ILE A 141 0.26 -13.04 -20.04
N ALA A 142 0.80 -13.59 -21.14
CA ALA A 142 0.65 -15.00 -21.47
C ALA A 142 1.26 -15.92 -20.40
N ASP A 143 2.47 -15.60 -19.92
CA ASP A 143 3.11 -16.32 -18.82
C ASP A 143 2.25 -16.29 -17.55
N ILE A 144 1.78 -15.11 -17.14
CA ILE A 144 0.95 -14.95 -15.94
C ILE A 144 -0.33 -15.79 -16.04
N ARG A 145 -1.01 -15.79 -17.20
CA ARG A 145 -2.23 -16.56 -17.41
C ARG A 145 -2.00 -18.06 -17.52
N SER A 146 -0.81 -18.49 -17.93
CA SER A 146 -0.50 -19.92 -18.12
C SER A 146 -0.54 -20.73 -16.82
N VAL A 147 -0.39 -20.08 -15.65
CA VAL A 147 -0.30 -20.76 -14.35
C VAL A 147 -1.57 -21.53 -13.99
N THR A 148 -2.74 -21.10 -14.45
CA THR A 148 -4.01 -21.82 -14.21
C THR A 148 -4.08 -23.11 -15.02
N THR A 149 -3.49 -23.13 -16.21
CA THR A 149 -3.38 -24.33 -17.05
C THR A 149 -2.24 -25.25 -16.59
N ASP A 150 -1.10 -24.70 -16.14
CA ASP A 150 0.04 -25.49 -15.64
C ASP A 150 -0.26 -26.12 -14.27
N GLN A 151 -1.01 -25.44 -13.40
CA GLN A 151 -1.29 -25.86 -12.02
C GLN A 151 -2.79 -25.72 -11.64
N PRO A 152 -3.72 -26.40 -12.32
CA PRO A 152 -5.16 -26.20 -12.12
C PRO A 152 -5.64 -26.50 -10.69
N ASP A 153 -5.17 -27.60 -10.09
CA ASP A 153 -5.58 -28.00 -8.74
C ASP A 153 -5.11 -27.00 -7.68
N LEU A 154 -3.88 -26.50 -7.81
CA LEU A 154 -3.31 -25.52 -6.88
C LEU A 154 -4.01 -24.17 -7.02
N THR A 155 -4.23 -23.70 -8.26
CA THR A 155 -4.86 -22.40 -8.53
C THR A 155 -6.34 -22.36 -8.15
N ALA A 156 -7.00 -23.52 -8.06
CA ALA A 156 -8.36 -23.63 -7.52
C ALA A 156 -8.45 -23.38 -6.00
N THR A 157 -7.34 -23.53 -5.26
CA THR A 157 -7.34 -23.44 -3.79
C THR A 157 -7.55 -22.01 -3.27
N LEU A 158 -8.19 -21.89 -2.10
CA LEU A 158 -8.30 -20.62 -1.38
C LEU A 158 -6.92 -20.04 -1.00
N ALA A 159 -5.98 -20.90 -0.62
CA ALA A 159 -4.63 -20.50 -0.27
C ALA A 159 -3.93 -19.78 -1.43
N TYR A 160 -4.05 -20.32 -2.64
CA TYR A 160 -3.56 -19.64 -3.85
C TYR A 160 -4.29 -18.32 -4.09
N LYS A 161 -5.63 -18.33 -4.10
CA LYS A 161 -6.44 -17.13 -4.36
C LYS A 161 -6.12 -15.97 -3.41
N GLN A 162 -5.77 -16.26 -2.16
CA GLN A 162 -5.41 -15.24 -1.16
C GLN A 162 -3.92 -14.87 -1.15
N SER A 163 -3.08 -15.52 -1.97
CA SER A 163 -1.63 -15.26 -2.05
C SER A 163 -1.17 -15.02 -3.50
N LEU A 164 -0.64 -16.05 -4.17
CA LEU A 164 -0.08 -15.97 -5.51
C LEU A 164 -1.13 -15.58 -6.57
N GLY A 165 -2.41 -15.87 -6.34
CA GLY A 165 -3.51 -15.40 -7.19
C GLY A 165 -3.64 -13.87 -7.20
N LEU A 166 -3.46 -13.21 -6.06
CA LEU A 166 -3.43 -11.75 -6.00
C LEU A 166 -2.18 -11.19 -6.69
N THR A 167 -1.04 -11.89 -6.61
CA THR A 167 0.17 -11.53 -7.37
C THR A 167 -0.07 -11.65 -8.88
N ALA A 168 -0.79 -12.68 -9.35
CA ALA A 168 -1.13 -12.83 -10.76
C ALA A 168 -1.95 -11.64 -11.28
N ILE A 169 -3.02 -11.27 -10.55
CA ILE A 169 -3.87 -10.13 -10.91
C ILE A 169 -3.05 -8.84 -10.96
N GLU A 170 -2.24 -8.59 -9.94
CA GLU A 170 -1.44 -7.36 -9.84
C GLU A 170 -0.37 -7.27 -10.94
N LEU A 171 0.37 -8.35 -11.21
CA LEU A 171 1.36 -8.37 -12.31
C LEU A 171 0.70 -8.19 -13.68
N GLN A 172 -0.48 -8.77 -13.89
CA GLN A 172 -1.21 -8.59 -15.14
C GLN A 172 -1.69 -7.14 -15.29
N ALA A 173 -2.14 -6.49 -14.21
CA ALA A 173 -2.51 -5.08 -14.21
C ALA A 173 -1.31 -4.16 -14.49
N MET A 174 -0.14 -4.46 -13.92
CA MET A 174 1.11 -3.75 -14.26
C MET A 174 1.45 -3.89 -15.74
N ALA A 175 1.41 -5.12 -16.30
CA ALA A 175 1.72 -5.35 -17.70
C ALA A 175 0.74 -4.64 -18.66
N LEU A 176 -0.56 -4.62 -18.33
CA LEU A 176 -1.56 -3.86 -19.08
C LEU A 176 -1.30 -2.36 -19.00
N THR A 177 -0.89 -1.85 -17.84
CA THR A 177 -0.47 -0.45 -17.68
C THR A 177 0.73 -0.12 -18.56
N GLY A 178 1.75 -0.99 -18.61
CA GLY A 178 2.91 -0.84 -19.50
C GLY A 178 2.54 -0.86 -21.00
N LYS A 179 1.48 -1.56 -21.38
CA LYS A 179 0.91 -1.60 -22.73
C LYS A 179 0.04 -0.36 -23.07
N GLY A 180 -0.32 0.45 -22.07
CA GLY A 180 -1.28 1.55 -22.23
C GLY A 180 -2.75 1.11 -22.22
N ASP A 181 -3.04 -0.15 -21.84
CA ASP A 181 -4.42 -0.64 -21.66
C ASP A 181 -4.90 -0.35 -20.23
N TYR A 182 -5.21 0.92 -19.96
CA TYR A 182 -5.64 1.39 -18.65
C TYR A 182 -7.03 0.88 -18.25
N ALA A 183 -7.90 0.62 -19.23
CA ALA A 183 -9.22 0.03 -18.97
C ALA A 183 -9.10 -1.43 -18.48
N GLY A 184 -8.22 -2.21 -19.11
CA GLY A 184 -7.91 -3.57 -18.67
C GLY A 184 -7.23 -3.59 -17.29
N ALA A 185 -6.28 -2.68 -17.04
CA ALA A 185 -5.64 -2.54 -15.73
C ALA A 185 -6.64 -2.15 -14.63
N HIS A 186 -7.56 -1.22 -14.93
CA HIS A 186 -8.63 -0.80 -14.03
C HIS A 186 -9.55 -1.96 -13.63
N ALA A 187 -9.99 -2.77 -14.60
CA ALA A 187 -10.85 -3.93 -14.33
C ALA A 187 -10.16 -4.93 -13.38
N LEU A 188 -8.86 -5.19 -13.57
CA LEU A 188 -8.08 -6.03 -12.67
C LEU A 188 -7.85 -5.37 -11.30
N GLY A 189 -7.76 -4.04 -11.22
CA GLY A 189 -7.72 -3.31 -9.96
C GLY A 189 -8.99 -3.55 -9.12
N LEU A 190 -10.17 -3.48 -9.75
CA LEU A 190 -11.44 -3.82 -9.09
C LEU A 190 -11.47 -5.30 -8.66
N GLU A 191 -11.03 -6.21 -9.52
CA GLU A 191 -10.93 -7.64 -9.19
C GLU A 191 -10.02 -7.89 -7.97
N LEU A 192 -8.83 -7.26 -7.97
CA LEU A 192 -7.86 -7.35 -6.88
C LEU A 192 -8.47 -6.91 -5.54
N ALA A 193 -9.15 -5.76 -5.53
CA ALA A 193 -9.80 -5.24 -4.33
C ALA A 193 -10.94 -6.15 -3.85
N ASN A 194 -11.75 -6.67 -4.76
CA ASN A 194 -12.90 -7.53 -4.44
C ASN A 194 -12.47 -8.91 -3.92
N GLN A 195 -11.37 -9.46 -4.44
CA GLN A 195 -10.87 -10.77 -4.03
C GLN A 195 -10.24 -10.75 -2.62
N ALA A 196 -9.71 -9.61 -2.20
CA ALA A 196 -9.05 -9.43 -0.91
C ALA A 196 -9.44 -8.10 -0.24
N PRO A 197 -10.72 -7.94 0.18
CA PRO A 197 -11.25 -6.68 0.72
C PRO A 197 -10.52 -6.22 1.99
N PHE A 198 -9.95 -7.14 2.76
CA PHE A 198 -9.25 -6.83 4.01
C PHE A 198 -7.72 -6.81 3.88
N ASP A 199 -7.17 -7.07 2.68
CA ASP A 199 -5.72 -7.05 2.47
C ASP A 199 -5.28 -5.62 2.11
N ILE A 200 -4.56 -4.97 3.03
CA ILE A 200 -4.11 -3.57 2.86
C ILE A 200 -3.27 -3.42 1.59
N LYS A 201 -2.39 -4.38 1.27
CA LYS A 201 -1.56 -4.29 0.06
C LYS A 201 -2.45 -4.34 -1.20
N ALA A 202 -3.39 -5.28 -1.26
CA ALA A 202 -4.32 -5.40 -2.38
C ALA A 202 -5.18 -4.13 -2.56
N GLN A 203 -5.72 -3.56 -1.47
CA GLN A 203 -6.51 -2.33 -1.54
C GLN A 203 -5.67 -1.15 -2.02
N LEU A 204 -4.46 -0.95 -1.48
CA LEU A 204 -3.59 0.15 -1.90
C LEU A 204 -3.09 0.00 -3.34
N SER A 205 -2.75 -1.23 -3.76
CA SER A 205 -2.39 -1.50 -5.16
C SER A 205 -3.56 -1.26 -6.09
N ALA A 206 -4.76 -1.73 -5.75
CA ALA A 206 -5.97 -1.53 -6.54
C ALA A 206 -6.22 -0.05 -6.83
N MET A 207 -6.13 0.81 -5.80
CA MET A 207 -6.33 2.26 -5.95
C MET A 207 -5.43 2.91 -7.01
N GLN A 208 -4.21 2.40 -7.23
CA GLN A 208 -3.31 2.94 -8.28
C GLN A 208 -3.89 2.69 -9.68
N TYR A 209 -4.45 1.50 -9.92
CA TYR A 209 -5.10 1.15 -11.18
C TYR A 209 -6.48 1.82 -11.33
N LEU A 210 -7.14 2.17 -10.24
CA LEU A 210 -8.35 3.00 -10.30
C LEU A 210 -8.02 4.45 -10.67
N ALA A 211 -6.96 5.00 -10.06
CA ALA A 211 -6.53 6.38 -10.28
C ALA A 211 -6.07 6.63 -11.72
N ILE A 212 -5.36 5.69 -12.35
CA ILE A 212 -4.89 5.85 -13.74
C ILE A 212 -6.04 5.94 -14.75
N ALA A 213 -7.12 5.16 -14.55
CA ALA A 213 -8.30 5.23 -15.41
C ALA A 213 -9.23 6.41 -15.09
N ARG A 214 -8.98 7.10 -13.95
CA ARG A 214 -9.73 8.29 -13.50
C ARG A 214 -11.24 8.04 -13.35
N ALA A 215 -11.62 6.81 -13.07
CA ALA A 215 -13.01 6.43 -12.85
C ALA A 215 -13.39 6.60 -11.36
N TYR A 216 -14.61 7.08 -11.11
CA TYR A 216 -15.17 7.20 -9.76
C TYR A 216 -16.68 6.92 -9.72
N GLY A 217 -17.06 5.70 -10.09
CA GLY A 217 -18.41 5.18 -9.95
C GLY A 217 -18.64 4.48 -8.60
N SER A 218 -19.74 3.73 -8.51
CA SER A 218 -20.11 3.01 -7.29
C SER A 218 -19.13 1.89 -6.93
N ALA A 219 -18.55 1.22 -7.93
CA ALA A 219 -17.58 0.15 -7.73
C ALA A 219 -16.27 0.71 -7.14
N GLU A 220 -15.78 1.81 -7.71
CA GLU A 220 -14.56 2.48 -7.25
C GLU A 220 -14.77 3.08 -5.86
N ALA A 221 -15.92 3.70 -5.62
CA ALA A 221 -16.28 4.22 -4.30
C ALA A 221 -16.25 3.10 -3.23
N ALA A 222 -16.77 1.91 -3.53
CA ALA A 222 -16.72 0.77 -2.61
C ALA A 222 -15.28 0.33 -2.29
N VAL A 223 -14.38 0.33 -3.29
CA VAL A 223 -12.96 0.04 -3.07
C VAL A 223 -12.31 1.10 -2.18
N PHE A 224 -12.52 2.39 -2.46
CA PHE A 224 -11.97 3.46 -1.63
C PHE A 224 -12.53 3.43 -0.21
N ASP A 225 -13.83 3.19 -0.04
CA ASP A 225 -14.45 3.09 1.29
C ASP A 225 -13.85 1.93 2.10
N GLN A 226 -13.61 0.79 1.46
CA GLN A 226 -12.96 -0.34 2.10
C GLN A 226 -11.49 -0.03 2.42
N ALA A 227 -10.75 0.59 1.49
CA ALA A 227 -9.36 1.00 1.66
C ALA A 227 -9.20 1.96 2.86
N VAL A 228 -10.11 2.92 3.02
CA VAL A 228 -10.12 3.87 4.15
C VAL A 228 -10.29 3.14 5.48
N ARG A 229 -11.11 2.08 5.55
CA ARG A 229 -11.29 1.34 6.80
C ARG A 229 -10.05 0.49 7.16
N VAL A 230 -9.46 -0.21 6.19
CA VAL A 230 -8.24 -1.02 6.44
C VAL A 230 -6.99 -0.16 6.61
N TYR A 231 -6.98 1.04 6.03
CA TYR A 231 -5.86 1.96 6.02
C TYR A 231 -6.36 3.43 5.99
N PRO A 232 -6.64 4.05 7.15
CA PRO A 232 -7.28 5.37 7.25
C PRO A 232 -6.63 6.49 6.43
N LEU A 233 -5.32 6.43 6.18
CA LEU A 233 -4.62 7.41 5.36
C LEU A 233 -5.11 7.41 3.89
N ALA A 234 -5.69 6.30 3.41
CA ALA A 234 -6.28 6.19 2.08
C ALA A 234 -7.45 7.17 1.85
N VAL A 235 -7.96 7.83 2.90
CA VAL A 235 -9.00 8.86 2.77
C VAL A 235 -8.51 10.04 1.92
N LEU A 236 -7.21 10.30 1.90
CA LEU A 236 -6.60 11.35 1.09
C LEU A 236 -6.62 11.00 -0.41
N GLU A 237 -6.48 9.71 -0.75
CA GLU A 237 -6.61 9.24 -2.13
C GLU A 237 -8.07 9.18 -2.56
N ARG A 238 -8.99 8.81 -1.66
CA ARG A 238 -10.43 8.94 -1.92
C ARG A 238 -10.81 10.39 -2.22
N ALA A 239 -10.28 11.35 -1.44
CA ALA A 239 -10.47 12.77 -1.69
C ALA A 239 -9.90 13.20 -3.04
N ALA A 240 -8.72 12.71 -3.41
CA ALA A 240 -8.09 13.01 -4.70
C ALA A 240 -8.93 12.47 -5.87
N ALA A 241 -9.40 11.22 -5.79
CA ALA A 241 -10.25 10.62 -6.82
C ALA A 241 -11.58 11.37 -6.98
N ARG A 242 -12.23 11.74 -5.87
CA ARG A 242 -13.42 12.61 -5.87
C ARG A 242 -13.14 13.98 -6.50
N ALA A 243 -11.98 14.59 -6.22
CA ALA A 243 -11.62 15.87 -6.81
C ALA A 243 -11.35 15.77 -8.32
N VAL A 244 -10.77 14.68 -8.81
CA VAL A 244 -10.60 14.41 -10.25
C VAL A 244 -11.97 14.30 -10.95
N ASP A 245 -12.94 13.65 -10.31
CA ASP A 245 -14.34 13.55 -10.77
C ASP A 245 -15.14 14.87 -10.62
N GLY A 246 -14.57 15.88 -9.95
CA GLY A 246 -15.22 17.18 -9.70
C GLY A 246 -16.17 17.21 -8.51
N ARG A 247 -16.21 16.14 -7.70
CA ARG A 247 -16.98 16.03 -6.44
C ARG A 247 -16.28 16.76 -5.29
N PHE A 248 -16.08 18.07 -5.45
CA PHE A 248 -15.23 18.87 -4.55
C PHE A 248 -15.74 18.95 -3.11
N LEU A 249 -17.04 19.01 -2.87
CA LEU A 249 -17.59 19.05 -1.51
C LEU A 249 -17.32 17.74 -0.74
N GLU A 250 -17.37 16.62 -1.44
CA GLU A 250 -17.07 15.31 -0.83
C GLU A 250 -15.58 15.12 -0.59
N ALA A 251 -14.73 15.58 -1.51
CA ALA A 251 -13.30 15.68 -1.28
C ALA A 251 -12.97 16.58 -0.08
N ALA A 252 -13.69 17.69 0.09
CA ALA A 252 -13.52 18.59 1.24
C ALA A 252 -13.87 17.90 2.57
N SER A 253 -14.95 17.11 2.59
CA SER A 253 -15.34 16.30 3.76
C SER A 253 -14.26 15.29 4.12
N ASP A 254 -13.65 14.62 3.14
CA ASP A 254 -12.58 13.64 3.38
C ASP A 254 -11.31 14.29 3.96
N TYR A 255 -10.90 15.45 3.44
CA TYR A 255 -9.78 16.20 3.98
C TYR A 255 -10.05 16.69 5.41
N LYS A 256 -11.28 17.13 5.69
CA LYS A 256 -11.70 17.54 7.03
C LYS A 256 -11.71 16.36 7.99
N ALA A 257 -12.30 15.23 7.60
CA ALA A 257 -12.33 14.00 8.40
C ALA A 257 -10.92 13.55 8.80
N PHE A 258 -9.97 13.59 7.86
CA PHE A 258 -8.58 13.29 8.18
C PHE A 258 -7.95 14.31 9.13
N ALA A 259 -8.20 15.60 8.94
CA ALA A 259 -7.70 16.63 9.85
C ALA A 259 -8.26 16.48 11.27
N ASP A 260 -9.56 16.18 11.40
CA ASP A 260 -10.22 15.93 12.68
C ASP A 260 -9.60 14.70 13.36
N LEU A 261 -9.40 13.61 12.62
CA LEU A 261 -8.70 12.41 13.11
C LEU A 261 -7.29 12.74 13.61
N LEU A 262 -6.50 13.48 12.83
CA LEU A 262 -5.16 13.90 13.26
C LEU A 262 -5.21 14.80 14.50
N GLY A 263 -6.24 15.63 14.64
CA GLY A 263 -6.48 16.45 15.83
C GLY A 263 -6.69 15.63 17.11
N THR A 264 -7.11 14.37 16.99
CA THR A 264 -7.20 13.42 18.12
C THR A 264 -5.87 12.75 18.47
N VAL A 265 -4.79 13.07 17.76
CA VAL A 265 -3.44 12.54 17.98
C VAL A 265 -2.50 13.71 18.35
N PRO A 266 -2.09 13.82 19.62
CA PRO A 266 -1.21 14.86 20.10
C PRO A 266 0.10 14.96 19.32
N LYS A 267 0.55 16.20 19.18
CA LYS A 267 1.74 16.60 18.41
C LYS A 267 1.66 16.28 16.91
N VAL A 268 0.55 15.73 16.42
CA VAL A 268 0.30 15.56 14.99
C VAL A 268 -0.48 16.76 14.46
N ARG A 269 -0.09 17.24 13.29
CA ARG A 269 -0.57 18.49 12.71
C ARG A 269 -1.46 18.20 11.51
N GLY A 270 -2.75 18.54 11.64
CA GLY A 270 -3.76 18.33 10.60
C GLY A 270 -4.04 19.55 9.70
N TYR A 271 -3.43 20.70 9.97
CA TYR A 271 -3.81 21.97 9.33
C TYR A 271 -3.55 22.02 7.81
N SER A 272 -2.61 21.23 7.27
CA SER A 272 -2.43 21.11 5.82
C SER A 272 -3.63 20.43 5.14
N SER A 273 -4.28 19.49 5.82
CA SER A 273 -5.51 18.87 5.33
C SER A 273 -6.70 19.82 5.46
N LEU A 274 -6.76 20.65 6.50
CA LEU A 274 -7.75 21.74 6.59
C LEU A 274 -7.61 22.74 5.43
N ALA A 275 -6.38 23.11 5.05
CA ALA A 275 -6.15 24.00 3.92
C ALA A 275 -6.60 23.39 2.57
N ARG A 276 -6.35 22.09 2.35
CA ARG A 276 -6.89 21.38 1.17
C ARG A 276 -8.42 21.29 1.19
N ALA A 277 -9.01 21.05 2.37
CA ALA A 277 -10.47 21.10 2.54
C ALA A 277 -11.02 22.47 2.16
N ALA A 278 -10.36 23.56 2.55
CA ALA A 278 -10.76 24.91 2.22
C ALA A 278 -10.78 25.18 0.70
N VAL A 279 -9.73 24.76 -0.02
CA VAL A 279 -9.69 24.84 -1.50
C VAL A 279 -10.87 24.07 -2.10
N ALA A 280 -11.09 22.83 -1.64
CA ALA A 280 -12.16 21.98 -2.13
C ALA A 280 -13.56 22.54 -1.84
N TYR A 281 -13.82 23.06 -0.64
CA TYR A 281 -15.10 23.72 -0.31
C TYR A 281 -15.36 24.92 -1.20
N ARG A 282 -14.35 25.76 -1.45
CA ARG A 282 -14.50 26.93 -2.30
C ARG A 282 -14.73 26.55 -3.77
N LEU A 283 -14.01 25.56 -4.29
CA LEU A 283 -14.27 24.99 -5.62
C LEU A 283 -15.69 24.41 -5.74
N GLY A 284 -16.18 23.79 -4.67
CA GLY A 284 -17.56 23.28 -4.55
C GLY A 284 -18.63 24.33 -4.25
N GLY A 285 -18.27 25.63 -4.21
CA GLY A 285 -19.21 26.74 -4.00
C GLY A 285 -19.52 27.09 -2.54
N ASN A 286 -18.95 26.39 -1.56
CA ASN A 286 -19.10 26.74 -0.15
C ASN A 286 -18.00 27.71 0.31
N VAL A 287 -18.14 28.97 -0.10
CA VAL A 287 -17.15 30.03 0.14
C VAL A 287 -16.92 30.28 1.62
N ALA A 288 -18.00 30.39 2.41
CA ALA A 288 -17.91 30.72 3.83
C ALA A 288 -17.13 29.67 4.63
N GLU A 289 -17.37 28.38 4.37
CA GLU A 289 -16.63 27.31 5.03
C GLU A 289 -15.18 27.24 4.53
N GLY A 290 -14.94 27.49 3.25
CA GLY A 290 -13.59 27.65 2.69
C GLY A 290 -12.78 28.72 3.43
N ASP A 291 -13.36 29.92 3.60
CA ASP A 291 -12.69 31.05 4.26
C ASP A 291 -12.39 30.74 5.73
N ARG A 292 -13.36 30.13 6.43
CA ARG A 292 -13.21 29.72 7.81
C ARG A 292 -12.05 28.73 7.99
N LEU A 293 -12.00 27.69 7.16
CA LEU A 293 -10.99 26.64 7.26
C LEU A 293 -9.60 27.10 6.84
N MET A 294 -9.49 27.92 5.79
CA MET A 294 -8.19 28.47 5.39
C MET A 294 -7.61 29.37 6.50
N LYS A 295 -8.44 30.23 7.10
CA LYS A 295 -8.03 31.07 8.23
C LYS A 295 -7.52 30.24 9.41
N LEU A 296 -8.22 29.17 9.77
CA LEU A 296 -7.79 28.27 10.84
C LEU A 296 -6.48 27.56 10.51
N ALA A 297 -6.31 27.11 9.27
CA ALA A 297 -5.10 26.42 8.83
C ALA A 297 -3.88 27.34 8.87
N LEU A 298 -4.01 28.57 8.35
CA LEU A 298 -2.94 29.56 8.35
C LEU A 298 -2.55 30.01 9.76
N ALA A 299 -3.51 30.28 10.64
CA ALA A 299 -3.22 30.65 12.02
C ALA A 299 -2.40 29.56 12.74
N ALA A 300 -2.71 28.28 12.49
CA ALA A 300 -1.94 27.16 13.04
C ALA A 300 -0.53 27.05 12.44
N ALA A 301 -0.38 27.26 11.12
CA ALA A 301 0.92 27.24 10.44
C ALA A 301 1.82 28.42 10.85
N GLU A 302 1.25 29.61 11.05
CA GLU A 302 1.94 30.80 11.56
C GLU A 302 2.43 30.59 13.00
N ALA A 303 1.61 29.98 13.87
CA ALA A 303 2.00 29.64 15.23
C ALA A 303 3.19 28.66 15.27
N ASP A 304 3.22 27.68 14.37
CA ASP A 304 4.35 26.76 14.20
C ASP A 304 5.60 27.46 13.64
N THR A 305 5.42 28.36 12.66
CA THR A 305 6.50 29.14 12.07
C THR A 305 7.16 30.05 13.12
N ALA A 306 6.37 30.68 13.98
CA ALA A 306 6.85 31.48 15.11
C ALA A 306 7.66 30.65 16.13
N GLN A 307 7.47 29.33 16.16
CA GLN A 307 8.27 28.37 16.95
C GLN A 307 9.47 27.81 16.18
N GLY A 308 9.78 28.33 14.99
CA GLY A 308 10.89 27.87 14.14
C GLY A 308 10.61 26.58 13.36
N LYS A 309 9.35 26.12 13.29
CA LYS A 309 8.98 24.95 12.49
C LYS A 309 8.58 25.40 11.07
N THR A 310 9.36 24.99 10.08
CA THR A 310 9.14 25.31 8.66
C THR A 310 9.11 24.06 7.78
N ASP A 311 8.73 22.94 8.36
CA ASP A 311 8.75 21.63 7.73
C ASP A 311 7.50 21.36 6.87
N SER A 312 7.40 20.13 6.35
CA SER A 312 6.43 19.76 5.30
C SER A 312 4.97 20.19 5.56
N PRO A 313 4.40 20.08 6.78
CA PRO A 313 3.05 20.55 7.04
C PRO A 313 2.85 22.05 6.78
N VAL A 314 3.82 22.89 7.16
CA VAL A 314 3.79 24.34 6.90
C VAL A 314 3.89 24.60 5.40
N THR A 315 4.85 23.97 4.71
CA THR A 315 5.02 24.11 3.26
C THR A 315 3.76 23.72 2.49
N ALA A 316 3.14 22.58 2.83
CA ALA A 316 1.92 22.11 2.17
C ALA A 316 0.71 23.03 2.42
N THR A 317 0.67 23.68 3.57
CA THR A 317 -0.39 24.64 3.92
C THR A 317 -0.25 25.92 3.11
N ASN A 318 0.98 26.44 3.00
CA ASN A 318 1.26 27.63 2.19
C ASN A 318 0.95 27.38 0.72
N GLU A 319 1.33 26.22 0.19
CA GLU A 319 0.99 25.83 -1.18
C GLU A 319 -0.52 25.70 -1.40
N ALA A 320 -1.26 25.12 -0.45
CA ALA A 320 -2.72 25.08 -0.53
C ALA A 320 -3.33 26.49 -0.48
N ASN A 321 -2.74 27.40 0.29
CA ASN A 321 -3.15 28.80 0.33
C ASN A 321 -2.86 29.54 -0.99
N ASP A 322 -1.74 29.26 -1.66
CA ASP A 322 -1.47 29.82 -3.00
C ASP A 322 -2.59 29.43 -3.98
N LEU A 323 -3.00 28.15 -3.96
CA LEU A 323 -4.10 27.68 -4.80
C LEU A 323 -5.45 28.30 -4.37
N TYR A 324 -5.67 28.44 -3.07
CA TYR A 324 -6.87 29.10 -2.52
C TYR A 324 -7.00 30.55 -2.98
N ALA A 325 -5.90 31.32 -2.93
CA ALA A 325 -5.86 32.72 -3.34
C ALA A 325 -6.21 32.89 -4.83
N ILE A 326 -5.87 31.92 -5.68
CA ILE A 326 -6.28 31.90 -7.09
C ILE A 326 -7.79 31.74 -7.22
N VAL A 327 -8.40 30.85 -6.43
CA VAL A 327 -9.87 30.69 -6.40
C VAL A 327 -10.55 31.95 -5.88
N VAL A 328 -9.99 32.60 -4.84
CA VAL A 328 -10.51 33.88 -4.34
C VAL A 328 -10.49 34.96 -5.42
N ALA A 329 -9.37 35.06 -6.17
CA ALA A 329 -9.26 36.02 -7.26
C ALA A 329 -10.28 35.74 -8.38
N LEU A 330 -10.51 34.47 -8.73
CA LEU A 330 -11.55 34.06 -9.68
C LEU A 330 -12.95 34.48 -9.21
N ASP A 331 -13.32 34.16 -7.97
CA ASP A 331 -14.64 34.49 -7.42
C ASP A 331 -14.86 36.01 -7.32
N SER A 332 -13.77 36.78 -7.20
CA SER A 332 -13.79 38.24 -7.15
C SER A 332 -13.77 38.91 -8.54
N GLY A 333 -13.89 38.15 -9.63
CA GLY A 333 -13.82 38.66 -11.01
C GLY A 333 -12.42 39.08 -11.46
N GLN A 334 -11.37 38.79 -10.69
CA GLN A 334 -9.98 39.15 -10.99
C GLN A 334 -9.30 38.08 -11.84
N GLY A 335 -9.91 37.72 -12.98
CA GLY A 335 -9.47 36.61 -13.83
C GLY A 335 -8.00 36.69 -14.26
N MET A 336 -7.54 37.88 -14.67
CA MET A 336 -6.14 38.07 -15.05
C MET A 336 -5.16 37.87 -13.90
N ARG A 337 -5.48 38.41 -12.71
CA ARG A 337 -4.66 38.18 -11.52
C ARG A 337 -4.59 36.69 -11.19
N ALA A 338 -5.72 35.99 -11.25
CA ALA A 338 -5.78 34.56 -10.99
C ALA A 338 -4.90 33.76 -11.99
N ARG A 339 -4.94 34.11 -13.27
CA ARG A 339 -4.07 33.52 -14.31
C ARG A 339 -2.61 33.77 -14.04
N THR A 340 -2.22 35.01 -13.71
CA THR A 340 -0.83 35.35 -13.36
C THR A 340 -0.35 34.53 -12.16
N LEU A 341 -1.13 34.48 -11.08
CA LEU A 341 -0.81 33.70 -9.88
C LEU A 341 -0.65 32.21 -10.19
N PHE A 342 -1.53 31.63 -11.01
CA PHE A 342 -1.44 30.23 -11.40
C PHE A 342 -0.20 29.95 -12.27
N SER A 343 0.09 30.84 -13.22
CA SER A 343 1.27 30.71 -14.10
C SER A 343 2.61 30.90 -13.39
N ALA A 344 2.61 31.59 -12.24
CA ALA A 344 3.83 31.83 -11.45
C ALA A 344 4.40 30.54 -10.83
N ARG A 345 3.62 29.45 -10.81
CA ARG A 345 4.04 28.15 -10.29
C ARG A 345 4.11 27.10 -11.39
N SER A 346 5.28 26.49 -11.56
CA SER A 346 5.48 25.46 -12.57
C SER A 346 4.86 24.11 -12.19
N ARG A 347 4.73 23.81 -10.90
CA ARG A 347 4.22 22.53 -10.36
C ARG A 347 3.51 22.71 -9.02
N TRP A 348 2.70 21.71 -8.67
CA TRP A 348 1.93 21.63 -7.41
C TRP A 348 2.20 20.32 -6.66
N PRO A 349 3.40 20.11 -6.09
CA PRO A 349 3.80 18.82 -5.54
C PRO A 349 3.00 18.35 -4.33
N THR A 350 2.42 19.26 -3.52
CA THR A 350 1.69 18.86 -2.30
C THR A 350 0.17 18.91 -2.46
N ILE A 351 -0.32 19.32 -3.63
CA ILE A 351 -1.75 19.38 -3.95
C ILE A 351 -2.07 18.32 -4.99
N ASN A 352 -3.15 17.57 -4.77
CA ASN A 352 -3.57 16.56 -5.73
C ASN A 352 -3.98 17.21 -7.07
N ALA A 353 -3.76 16.48 -8.16
CA ALA A 353 -4.03 16.96 -9.51
C ALA A 353 -5.51 17.32 -9.74
N GLY A 354 -6.46 16.70 -9.03
CA GLY A 354 -7.89 16.99 -9.13
C GLY A 354 -8.24 18.42 -8.71
N LEU A 355 -7.71 18.90 -7.57
CA LEU A 355 -7.91 20.29 -7.14
C LEU A 355 -7.27 21.29 -8.11
N VAL A 356 -6.05 21.01 -8.58
CA VAL A 356 -5.34 21.85 -9.56
C VAL A 356 -6.11 21.90 -10.87
N ALA A 357 -6.61 20.76 -11.36
CA ALA A 357 -7.44 20.68 -12.56
C ALA A 357 -8.78 21.43 -12.38
N GLY A 358 -9.37 21.39 -11.19
CA GLY A 358 -10.56 22.18 -10.85
C GLY A 358 -10.33 23.69 -10.98
N VAL A 359 -9.19 24.18 -10.50
CA VAL A 359 -8.79 25.59 -10.68
C VAL A 359 -8.48 25.91 -12.14
N ALA A 360 -7.72 25.06 -12.83
CA ALA A 360 -7.42 25.23 -14.24
C ALA A 360 -8.70 25.34 -15.10
N ARG A 361 -9.72 24.51 -14.80
CA ARG A 361 -11.02 24.55 -15.48
C ARG A 361 -11.75 25.89 -15.31
N LYS A 362 -11.72 26.49 -14.12
CA LYS A 362 -12.27 27.84 -13.90
C LYS A 362 -11.43 28.91 -14.62
N LEU A 363 -10.11 28.73 -14.72
CA LEU A 363 -9.23 29.67 -15.41
C LEU A 363 -9.39 29.64 -16.94
N GLU A 364 -9.81 28.51 -17.51
CA GLU A 364 -10.11 28.36 -18.94
C GLU A 364 -11.28 29.23 -19.41
N THR A 365 -12.22 29.52 -18.50
CA THR A 365 -13.43 30.31 -18.79
C THR A 365 -13.24 31.81 -18.61
N VAL A 366 -12.05 32.27 -18.20
CA VAL A 366 -11.76 33.69 -17.94
C VAL A 366 -10.62 34.21 -18.83
N GLY A 367 -10.69 35.50 -19.14
CA GLY A 367 -9.73 36.19 -20.00
C GLY A 367 -10.09 36.15 -21.49
N THR A 368 -9.75 37.23 -22.18
CA THR A 368 -9.84 37.36 -23.64
C THR A 368 -8.87 36.39 -24.34
N PRO A 369 -9.06 36.10 -25.65
CA PRO A 369 -8.11 35.28 -26.41
C PRO A 369 -6.66 35.80 -26.33
N ALA A 370 -6.46 37.12 -26.39
CA ALA A 370 -5.12 37.74 -26.29
C ALA A 370 -4.49 37.53 -24.91
N GLU A 371 -5.28 37.71 -23.84
CA GLU A 371 -4.84 37.45 -22.47
C GLU A 371 -4.47 35.98 -22.24
N ARG A 372 -5.24 35.05 -22.82
CA ARG A 372 -4.95 33.62 -22.74
C ARG A 372 -3.64 33.26 -23.46
N ALA A 373 -3.34 33.92 -24.57
CA ALA A 373 -2.09 33.73 -25.31
C ALA A 373 -0.87 34.30 -24.57
N ASN A 374 -1.00 35.46 -23.92
CA ASN A 374 0.10 36.12 -23.22
C ASN A 374 0.46 35.49 -21.86
N THR A 375 -0.46 34.73 -21.26
CA THR A 375 -0.22 34.02 -20.00
C THR A 375 -0.70 32.58 -20.15
N PRO A 376 0.07 31.73 -20.86
CA PRO A 376 -0.29 30.34 -21.05
C PRO A 376 -0.29 29.61 -19.71
N ILE A 377 -1.31 28.80 -19.48
CA ILE A 377 -1.45 27.94 -18.30
C ILE A 377 -1.81 26.53 -18.78
N PRO A 378 -1.43 25.47 -18.06
CA PRO A 378 -1.91 24.14 -18.37
C PRO A 378 -3.43 24.06 -18.20
N THR A 379 -4.08 23.44 -19.18
CA THR A 379 -5.50 23.08 -19.15
C THR A 379 -5.78 22.04 -18.08
N ALA A 380 -7.04 21.92 -17.66
CA ALA A 380 -7.45 20.87 -16.73
C ALA A 380 -7.13 19.46 -17.31
N LYS A 381 -7.28 19.30 -18.63
CA LYS A 381 -6.95 18.06 -19.34
C LYS A 381 -5.46 17.75 -19.28
N GLU A 382 -4.59 18.74 -19.49
CA GLU A 382 -3.13 18.57 -19.43
C GLU A 382 -2.65 18.23 -18.01
N VAL A 383 -3.22 18.87 -16.98
CA VAL A 383 -2.91 18.53 -15.57
C VAL A 383 -3.22 17.06 -15.28
N LEU A 384 -4.40 16.57 -15.67
CA LEU A 384 -4.79 15.19 -15.44
C LEU A 384 -4.05 14.18 -16.35
N ALA A 385 -3.67 14.59 -17.56
CA ALA A 385 -2.82 13.77 -18.44
C ALA A 385 -1.40 13.61 -17.88
N ALA A 386 -0.83 14.67 -17.32
CA ALA A 386 0.46 14.62 -16.65
C ALA A 386 0.42 13.71 -15.41
N GLU A 387 -0.68 13.74 -14.65
CA GLU A 387 -0.85 12.86 -13.49
C GLU A 387 -1.01 11.38 -13.88
N GLU A 388 -1.81 11.08 -14.91
CA GLU A 388 -1.91 9.72 -15.45
C GLU A 388 -0.55 9.19 -15.90
N THR A 389 0.22 10.02 -16.62
CA THR A 389 1.59 9.67 -17.05
C THR A 389 2.48 9.39 -15.85
N ARG A 390 2.38 10.21 -14.80
CA ARG A 390 3.15 10.03 -13.55
C ARG A 390 2.79 8.73 -12.85
N ILE A 391 1.50 8.41 -12.72
CA ILE A 391 1.01 7.17 -12.11
C ILE A 391 1.44 5.96 -12.93
N ALA A 392 1.30 6.02 -14.26
CA ALA A 392 1.74 4.95 -15.17
C ALA A 392 3.25 4.68 -15.04
N ALA A 393 4.05 5.74 -14.98
CA ALA A 393 5.50 5.65 -14.78
C ALA A 393 5.84 5.08 -13.40
N GLN A 394 5.07 5.42 -12.37
CA GLN A 394 5.26 4.92 -11.02
C GLN A 394 4.94 3.43 -10.88
N ILE A 395 3.82 2.97 -11.45
CA ILE A 395 3.44 1.54 -11.49
C ILE A 395 4.52 0.73 -12.21
N ASN A 396 5.06 1.27 -13.31
CA ASN A 396 6.07 0.58 -14.10
C ASN A 396 7.50 0.86 -13.66
N ASN A 397 7.72 1.64 -12.61
CA ASN A 397 9.06 1.95 -12.11
C ASN A 397 9.73 0.66 -11.64
N THR A 398 10.92 0.40 -12.16
CA THR A 398 11.70 -0.79 -11.87
C THR A 398 12.56 -0.64 -10.61
N GLY A 399 12.77 0.57 -10.11
CA GLY A 399 13.83 0.83 -9.12
C GLY A 399 15.23 0.49 -9.67
N ASP A 400 16.25 0.52 -8.81
CA ASP A 400 17.65 0.36 -9.23
C ASP A 400 17.99 -1.07 -9.72
N ASP A 401 17.24 -2.11 -9.29
CA ASP A 401 17.52 -3.54 -9.56
C ASP A 401 16.25 -4.39 -9.87
N ASN A 402 15.20 -3.81 -10.47
CA ASN A 402 13.89 -4.47 -10.66
C ASN A 402 13.22 -4.96 -9.36
N SER A 403 13.75 -4.55 -8.21
CA SER A 403 13.38 -5.08 -6.90
C SER A 403 11.90 -4.86 -6.62
N ASP A 404 11.36 -3.70 -7.00
CA ASP A 404 9.97 -3.31 -6.76
C ASP A 404 8.94 -4.25 -7.41
N ARG A 405 9.23 -4.75 -8.63
CA ARG A 405 8.34 -5.71 -9.32
C ARG A 405 8.34 -7.07 -8.64
N PHE A 406 9.52 -7.59 -8.29
CA PHE A 406 9.64 -8.85 -7.53
C PHE A 406 9.02 -8.73 -6.13
N ASP A 407 9.05 -7.54 -5.55
CA ASP A 407 8.40 -7.19 -4.30
C ASP A 407 6.86 -7.37 -4.37
N THR A 408 6.26 -7.37 -5.56
CA THR A 408 4.84 -7.68 -5.76
C THR A 408 4.49 -9.09 -5.31
N PHE A 409 5.46 -10.01 -5.26
CA PHE A 409 5.24 -11.38 -4.83
C PHE A 409 4.68 -11.41 -3.41
N ARG A 410 3.50 -12.00 -3.28
CA ARG A 410 2.94 -12.39 -1.99
C ARG A 410 3.44 -13.79 -1.69
N PRO A 411 3.82 -14.07 -0.45
CA PRO A 411 4.28 -15.39 -0.10
C PRO A 411 3.13 -16.39 -0.30
N ALA A 412 3.43 -17.52 -0.94
CA ALA A 412 2.48 -18.61 -1.08
C ALA A 412 2.04 -19.11 0.31
N PHE A 413 0.74 -19.36 0.47
CA PHE A 413 0.19 -19.86 1.74
C PHE A 413 0.08 -21.38 1.72
N ALA A 414 0.42 -22.01 2.85
CA ALA A 414 -0.09 -23.34 3.14
C ALA A 414 -1.60 -23.28 3.43
N GLN A 415 -2.33 -24.36 3.15
CA GLN A 415 -3.77 -24.42 3.43
C GLN A 415 -4.11 -24.18 4.91
N THR A 416 -3.19 -24.49 5.81
CA THR A 416 -3.35 -24.36 7.26
C THR A 416 -2.94 -23.00 7.83
N GLU A 417 -2.55 -22.02 7.01
CA GLU A 417 -2.00 -20.74 7.51
C GLU A 417 -2.98 -19.98 8.42
N PHE A 418 -4.25 -19.89 8.03
CA PHE A 418 -5.27 -19.20 8.83
C PHE A 418 -5.59 -19.92 10.15
N ALA A 419 -5.50 -21.27 10.17
CA ALA A 419 -5.81 -22.07 11.35
C ALA A 419 -4.88 -21.78 12.55
N LYS A 420 -3.67 -21.27 12.30
CA LYS A 420 -2.69 -20.89 13.33
C LYS A 420 -3.19 -19.80 14.27
N PHE A 421 -4.16 -19.00 13.84
CA PHE A 421 -4.67 -17.84 14.58
C PHE A 421 -5.92 -18.16 15.41
N ALA A 422 -6.67 -19.21 15.07
CA ALA A 422 -8.00 -19.50 15.61
C ALA A 422 -8.04 -19.51 17.16
N ALA A 423 -7.10 -20.19 17.81
CA ALA A 423 -7.12 -20.30 19.28
C ALA A 423 -6.98 -18.97 20.02
N ASN A 424 -6.32 -17.97 19.43
CA ASN A 424 -6.03 -16.69 20.08
C ASN A 424 -6.97 -15.56 19.60
N VAL A 425 -7.40 -15.58 18.34
CA VAL A 425 -8.35 -14.59 17.80
C VAL A 425 -9.66 -14.60 18.57
N TRP A 426 -10.15 -15.77 18.95
CA TRP A 426 -11.43 -15.93 19.65
C TRP A 426 -11.34 -15.69 21.17
N LYS A 427 -10.17 -15.36 21.72
CA LYS A 427 -9.97 -15.07 23.16
C LYS A 427 -9.89 -13.57 23.42
N THR A 428 -11.04 -12.94 23.63
CA THR A 428 -11.14 -11.49 23.86
C THR A 428 -11.00 -11.06 25.32
N ASP A 429 -11.30 -11.95 26.27
CA ASP A 429 -11.22 -11.73 27.73
C ASP A 429 -9.77 -11.64 28.24
N LYS A 430 -8.87 -12.44 27.67
CA LYS A 430 -7.43 -12.49 27.99
C LYS A 430 -6.61 -12.45 26.72
N SER A 431 -6.86 -11.43 25.89
CA SER A 431 -6.16 -11.28 24.62
C SER A 431 -4.66 -11.20 24.81
N LYS A 432 -3.92 -12.04 24.08
CA LYS A 432 -2.46 -11.96 23.96
C LYS A 432 -2.01 -11.03 22.84
N TYR A 433 -2.94 -10.55 22.03
CA TYR A 433 -2.67 -9.66 20.91
C TYR A 433 -2.76 -8.19 21.32
N VAL A 434 -3.62 -7.85 22.28
CA VAL A 434 -3.81 -6.47 22.70
C VAL A 434 -2.79 -6.08 23.77
N THR A 435 -2.16 -4.93 23.57
CA THR A 435 -1.30 -4.29 24.57
C THR A 435 -1.75 -2.84 24.74
N THR A 436 -2.11 -2.47 25.96
CA THR A 436 -2.40 -1.07 26.31
C THR A 436 -1.07 -0.35 26.52
N PRO A 437 -0.81 0.77 25.81
CA PRO A 437 0.40 1.53 26.00
C PRO A 437 0.44 2.15 27.41
N LYS A 438 1.63 2.27 28.00
CA LYS A 438 1.81 2.86 29.34
C LYS A 438 1.65 4.38 29.34
N THR A 439 1.91 5.02 28.20
CA THR A 439 1.71 6.45 27.95
C THR A 439 0.68 6.61 26.85
N ASP A 440 -0.01 7.74 26.82
CA ASP A 440 -0.88 8.12 25.72
C ASP A 440 -2.04 7.13 25.44
N ILE A 441 -2.70 6.67 26.51
CA ILE A 441 -3.78 5.68 26.42
C ILE A 441 -4.95 6.22 25.56
N GLU A 442 -5.15 7.53 25.55
CA GLU A 442 -6.15 8.17 24.69
C GLU A 442 -5.84 8.03 23.18
N TYR A 443 -4.65 7.58 22.77
CA TYR A 443 -4.30 7.34 21.35
C TYR A 443 -4.76 5.97 20.85
N GLY A 444 -5.38 5.18 21.72
CA GLY A 444 -5.84 3.84 21.42
C GLY A 444 -4.86 2.76 21.89
N GLU A 445 -5.25 1.51 21.68
CA GLU A 445 -4.49 0.34 22.08
C GLU A 445 -3.71 -0.22 20.90
N PHE A 446 -2.68 -1.02 21.19
CA PHE A 446 -1.98 -1.78 20.18
C PHE A 446 -2.57 -3.17 20.06
N VAL A 447 -2.64 -3.68 18.84
CA VAL A 447 -2.89 -5.07 18.52
C VAL A 447 -1.73 -5.62 17.70
N ASP A 448 -1.26 -6.82 18.02
CA ASP A 448 -0.16 -7.48 17.32
C ASP A 448 -0.40 -8.99 17.18
N THR A 449 -0.54 -9.47 15.94
CA THR A 449 -0.77 -10.89 15.64
C THR A 449 0.49 -11.65 15.22
N SER A 450 1.66 -10.99 15.18
CA SER A 450 2.93 -11.56 14.70
C SER A 450 3.37 -12.84 15.41
N ARG A 451 2.92 -13.03 16.66
CA ARG A 451 3.20 -14.24 17.45
C ARG A 451 2.71 -15.53 16.80
N ASN A 452 1.65 -15.45 15.99
CA ASN A 452 1.03 -16.59 15.33
C ASN A 452 1.33 -16.65 13.81
N GLY A 453 1.75 -15.53 13.23
CA GLY A 453 2.14 -15.41 11.83
C GLY A 453 2.07 -13.97 11.33
N THR A 454 2.49 -13.74 10.09
CA THR A 454 2.54 -12.41 9.45
C THR A 454 1.81 -12.42 8.10
N GLY A 455 1.82 -11.29 7.39
CA GLY A 455 1.16 -11.15 6.08
C GLY A 455 -0.37 -11.12 6.17
N THR A 456 -1.04 -11.42 5.06
CA THR A 456 -2.50 -11.39 4.92
C THR A 456 -3.25 -12.19 5.99
N PRO A 457 -2.84 -13.43 6.36
CA PRO A 457 -3.51 -14.17 7.44
C PRO A 457 -3.42 -13.44 8.79
N GLY A 458 -2.29 -12.80 9.07
CA GLY A 458 -2.08 -11.98 10.27
C GLY A 458 -2.97 -10.73 10.31
N THR A 459 -3.14 -10.06 9.17
CA THR A 459 -4.05 -8.90 9.03
C THR A 459 -5.51 -9.31 9.23
N TYR A 460 -5.93 -10.45 8.65
CA TYR A 460 -7.30 -10.93 8.78
C TYR A 460 -7.60 -11.36 10.21
N ALA A 461 -6.65 -12.05 10.86
CA ALA A 461 -6.72 -12.38 12.27
C ALA A 461 -6.81 -11.14 13.17
N LEU A 462 -6.06 -10.09 12.85
CA LEU A 462 -6.09 -8.81 13.56
C LEU A 462 -7.50 -8.20 13.47
N LEU A 463 -8.04 -8.05 12.27
CA LEU A 463 -9.36 -7.44 12.05
C LEU A 463 -10.49 -8.25 12.70
N LEU A 464 -10.47 -9.58 12.57
CA LEU A 464 -11.45 -10.45 13.23
C LEU A 464 -11.35 -10.33 14.76
N HIS A 465 -10.14 -10.32 15.32
CA HIS A 465 -9.95 -10.16 16.75
C HIS A 465 -10.47 -8.81 17.26
N LEU A 466 -10.20 -7.73 16.52
CA LEU A 466 -10.71 -6.40 16.86
C LEU A 466 -12.24 -6.36 16.80
N ALA A 467 -12.86 -6.97 15.80
CA ALA A 467 -14.31 -7.04 15.69
C ALA A 467 -14.94 -7.77 16.89
N LEU A 468 -14.39 -8.92 17.27
CA LEU A 468 -14.83 -9.70 18.44
C LEU A 468 -14.64 -8.91 19.75
N LEU A 469 -13.49 -8.25 19.90
CA LEU A 469 -13.17 -7.42 21.07
C LEU A 469 -14.13 -6.24 21.21
N THR A 470 -14.47 -5.60 20.08
CA THR A 470 -15.40 -4.48 20.01
C THR A 470 -16.78 -4.88 20.51
N LYS A 471 -17.29 -6.03 20.05
CA LYS A 471 -18.54 -6.61 20.56
C LYS A 471 -18.46 -6.93 22.05
N ALA A 472 -17.38 -7.56 22.50
CA ALA A 472 -17.19 -7.89 23.91
C ALA A 472 -17.17 -6.65 24.82
N ARG A 473 -16.76 -5.49 24.30
CA ARG A 473 -16.78 -4.20 25.00
C ARG A 473 -18.12 -3.44 24.88
N GLY A 474 -19.10 -3.96 24.14
CA GLY A 474 -20.38 -3.29 23.92
C GLY A 474 -20.31 -2.07 22.99
N HIS A 475 -19.26 -1.96 22.16
CA HIS A 475 -19.11 -0.89 21.19
C HIS A 475 -19.69 -1.29 19.82
N SER A 476 -20.13 -0.29 19.05
CA SER A 476 -20.72 -0.52 17.73
C SER A 476 -19.68 -0.53 16.61
N HIS A 477 -18.51 0.07 16.82
CA HIS A 477 -17.50 0.26 15.78
C HIS A 477 -16.07 0.14 16.31
N PHE A 478 -15.15 -0.18 15.41
CA PHE A 478 -13.72 -0.04 15.66
C PHE A 478 -13.01 0.58 14.47
N MET A 479 -11.90 1.23 14.73
CA MET A 479 -11.14 1.98 13.74
C MET A 479 -9.66 1.73 13.95
N LEU A 480 -8.93 1.51 12.86
CA LEU A 480 -7.47 1.50 12.88
C LEU A 480 -6.97 2.94 12.89
N MET A 481 -5.83 3.21 13.53
CA MET A 481 -5.24 4.56 13.57
C MET A 481 -4.22 4.74 12.43
N PRO A 482 -3.99 5.98 11.93
CA PRO A 482 -3.17 6.27 10.75
C PRO A 482 -1.64 6.11 10.95
N ALA A 483 -1.20 5.26 11.88
CA ALA A 483 0.20 5.00 12.22
C ALA A 483 0.53 3.51 12.27
N GLN A 484 -0.03 2.73 11.35
CA GLN A 484 0.32 1.31 11.23
C GLN A 484 1.78 1.18 10.77
N THR A 485 2.58 0.48 11.56
CA THR A 485 4.01 0.24 11.27
C THR A 485 4.24 -1.08 10.54
N SER A 486 3.26 -1.99 10.55
CA SER A 486 3.29 -3.23 9.78
C SER A 486 1.87 -3.74 9.50
N LEU A 487 1.74 -4.73 8.61
CA LEU A 487 0.45 -5.34 8.24
C LEU A 487 -0.22 -6.14 9.38
N TYR A 488 0.53 -6.52 10.40
CA TYR A 488 0.10 -7.40 11.50
C TYR A 488 0.19 -6.71 12.86
N ARG A 489 0.51 -5.41 12.88
CA ARG A 489 0.54 -4.58 14.08
C ARG A 489 -0.09 -3.23 13.80
N ALA A 490 -1.13 -2.89 14.55
CA ALA A 490 -1.84 -1.64 14.41
C ALA A 490 -2.14 -1.01 15.76
N ARG A 491 -2.27 0.32 15.77
CA ARG A 491 -3.04 1.01 16.80
C ARG A 491 -4.51 1.00 16.40
N PHE A 492 -5.40 0.86 17.38
CA PHE A 492 -6.84 0.86 17.12
C PHE A 492 -7.61 1.55 18.25
N ARG A 493 -8.84 1.95 17.94
CA ARG A 493 -9.84 2.43 18.88
C ARG A 493 -11.16 1.68 18.68
N THR A 494 -11.92 1.54 19.77
CA THR A 494 -13.30 1.03 19.75
C THR A 494 -14.22 2.11 20.29
N GLY A 495 -15.42 2.24 19.73
CA GLY A 495 -16.35 3.28 20.14
C GLY A 495 -17.66 3.24 19.37
N THR A 496 -18.38 4.35 19.42
CA THR A 496 -19.61 4.58 18.65
C THR A 496 -19.48 5.90 17.90
N PRO A 497 -19.79 5.94 16.58
CA PRO A 497 -19.73 7.18 15.80
C PRO A 497 -20.42 8.35 16.53
N GLY A 498 -19.73 9.49 16.57
CA GLY A 498 -20.17 10.69 17.30
C GLY A 498 -19.57 10.85 18.70
N ASP A 499 -18.92 9.82 19.26
CA ASP A 499 -18.23 9.91 20.57
C ASP A 499 -16.85 10.60 20.52
N GLY A 500 -16.40 11.01 19.33
CA GLY A 500 -15.08 11.62 19.10
C GLY A 500 -13.90 10.64 19.13
N LYS A 501 -14.14 9.33 19.32
CA LYS A 501 -13.10 8.29 19.36
C LYS A 501 -12.98 7.54 18.04
N VAL A 502 -14.12 7.32 17.36
CA VAL A 502 -14.19 6.63 16.06
C VAL A 502 -14.92 7.49 15.03
N PHE A 503 -14.42 7.46 13.79
CA PHE A 503 -14.96 8.19 12.65
C PHE A 503 -15.65 7.19 11.72
N ALA A 504 -16.96 7.36 11.49
CA ALA A 504 -17.80 6.36 10.82
C ALA A 504 -17.25 5.97 9.44
N GLU A 505 -16.77 6.96 8.70
CA GLU A 505 -16.21 6.83 7.36
C GLU A 505 -14.88 6.06 7.31
N MET A 506 -14.22 5.84 8.46
CA MET A 506 -12.98 5.07 8.59
C MET A 506 -13.10 3.85 9.51
N ALA A 507 -14.28 3.63 10.07
CA ALA A 507 -14.52 2.57 11.03
C ALA A 507 -15.18 1.34 10.38
N PHE A 508 -14.95 0.20 11.00
CA PHE A 508 -15.63 -1.05 10.71
C PHE A 508 -16.81 -1.26 11.66
N GLU A 509 -17.89 -1.76 11.09
CA GLU A 509 -18.92 -2.47 11.83
C GLU A 509 -18.42 -3.90 12.15
N PRO A 510 -18.42 -4.33 13.41
CA PRO A 510 -17.83 -5.61 13.80
C PRO A 510 -18.57 -6.81 13.20
N GLU A 511 -19.90 -6.73 13.03
CA GLU A 511 -20.68 -7.84 12.47
C GLU A 511 -20.29 -8.16 11.03
N ALA A 512 -20.09 -7.14 10.20
CA ALA A 512 -19.68 -7.31 8.80
C ALA A 512 -18.30 -7.98 8.69
N VAL A 513 -17.37 -7.60 9.57
CA VAL A 513 -16.03 -8.20 9.62
C VAL A 513 -16.09 -9.64 10.12
N ILE A 514 -16.87 -9.93 11.16
CA ILE A 514 -17.03 -11.30 11.69
C ILE A 514 -17.66 -12.21 10.63
N ALA A 515 -18.74 -11.78 9.98
CA ALA A 515 -19.40 -12.54 8.93
C ALA A 515 -18.44 -12.91 7.79
N SER A 516 -17.54 -11.99 7.43
CA SER A 516 -16.59 -12.19 6.34
C SER A 516 -15.39 -13.07 6.73
N LEU A 517 -14.88 -12.93 7.95
CA LEU A 517 -13.59 -13.52 8.36
C LEU A 517 -13.71 -14.77 9.23
N ALA A 518 -14.83 -14.97 9.94
CA ALA A 518 -15.05 -16.18 10.75
C ALA A 518 -15.02 -17.48 9.92
N PRO A 519 -15.50 -17.54 8.66
CA PRO A 519 -15.34 -18.74 7.83
C PRO A 519 -13.88 -19.09 7.53
N LEU A 520 -12.99 -18.10 7.46
CA LEU A 520 -11.56 -18.28 7.20
C LEU A 520 -10.79 -18.67 8.47
N ILE A 521 -11.20 -18.13 9.62
CA ILE A 521 -10.59 -18.37 10.94
C ILE A 521 -11.70 -18.84 11.90
N PRO A 522 -12.15 -20.10 11.78
CA PRO A 522 -13.30 -20.59 12.53
C PRO A 522 -13.06 -20.61 14.03
N GLN A 523 -14.13 -20.47 14.80
CA GLN A 523 -14.07 -20.64 16.24
C GLN A 523 -13.61 -22.07 16.56
N PRO A 524 -12.60 -22.25 17.43
CA PRO A 524 -12.20 -23.58 17.86
C PRO A 524 -13.38 -24.29 18.54
N LEU A 525 -13.59 -25.57 18.21
CA LEU A 525 -14.54 -26.40 18.94
C LEU A 525 -14.10 -26.47 20.41
N LYS A 526 -15.05 -26.26 21.34
CA LYS A 526 -14.81 -26.47 22.77
C LYS A 526 -14.48 -27.95 22.96
N LYS A 527 -13.25 -28.23 23.42
CA LYS A 527 -12.85 -29.57 23.87
C LYS A 527 -13.27 -29.79 25.31
#